data_AF-A0A6C0H4U3-F1
#
_entry.id   AF-A0A6C0H4U3-F1
#
_cell.length_a   1.000
_cell.length_b   1.000
_cell.length_c   1.000
_cell.angle_alpha   90.00
_cell.angle_beta   90.00
_cell.angle_gamma   90.00
#
_symmetry.space_group_name_H-M   'P 1'
#
loop_
_entity.id
_entity.type
_entity.pdbx_description
1 polymer ?
#
loop_
_entity_poly.entity_id
_entity_poly.type
_entity_poly.pdbx_seq_one_letter_code
_entity_poly.pdbx_strand_id
1 'polypeptide(L)'
;MSLKILFGLKPFKVFSYNKEILSVKSINAFNISSRSNNDKNNKTREHIIGALINNKVPENYFVLGKWLIMKNNVLAYVNSLTTEPYIKVECINKAGRGNNYDFLIKLYNTLDTWQEYKVEFKFNVSSLDEAPQFVSPMKPSRYLSNSYEEFYYSNYLTKLAKLANLTMPSIEEYLKQIHSNKPKCMKQYQELYYKGCSKSSKFTGEQEHINFYNKAKELSNISLTQFINNSELNSAMLTEYLLTSQANKIYMLYTNNSFIKQIVNSDDYTLIDVIKQPEKFKYECVSKSGKKISVLLRWKNGNGIAFPAFQIS
;
A
#
# COMPACT_ATOMS: atom_id res chain seq x y z
N MET A 1 41.78 -20.89 -15.80
CA MET A 1 41.38 -19.61 -16.43
C MET A 1 39.93 -19.34 -16.04
N SER A 2 39.61 -18.28 -15.29
CA SER A 2 38.23 -18.08 -14.81
C SER A 2 37.28 -17.75 -15.97
N LEU A 3 36.04 -18.25 -15.93
CA LEU A 3 34.98 -17.96 -16.92
C LEU A 3 34.80 -16.47 -17.24
N LYS A 4 35.20 -15.55 -16.34
CA LYS A 4 35.20 -14.10 -16.58
C LYS A 4 36.15 -13.67 -17.71
N ILE A 5 37.26 -14.37 -17.88
CA ILE A 5 38.28 -14.05 -18.89
C ILE A 5 37.87 -14.61 -20.27
N LEU A 6 37.16 -15.74 -20.31
CA LEU A 6 36.76 -16.37 -21.57
C LEU A 6 35.67 -15.60 -22.35
N PHE A 7 34.87 -14.77 -21.66
CA PHE A 7 33.71 -14.09 -22.26
C PHE A 7 33.77 -12.56 -22.23
N GLY A 8 34.89 -11.95 -21.81
CA GLY A 8 35.00 -10.49 -21.76
C GLY A 8 33.94 -9.80 -20.88
N LEU A 9 33.35 -10.53 -19.92
CA LEU A 9 32.22 -10.04 -19.13
C LEU A 9 32.70 -8.93 -18.19
N LYS A 10 32.30 -7.68 -18.52
CA LYS A 10 32.48 -6.54 -17.63
C LYS A 10 31.92 -6.87 -16.24
N PRO A 11 32.59 -6.48 -15.15
CA PRO A 11 32.09 -6.71 -13.80
C PRO A 11 30.68 -6.12 -13.66
N PHE A 12 29.79 -6.84 -13.00
CA PHE A 12 28.45 -6.36 -12.68
C PHE A 12 28.55 -5.18 -11.71
N LYS A 13 28.53 -3.96 -12.24
CA LYS A 13 28.47 -2.75 -11.44
C LYS A 13 27.05 -2.52 -10.97
N VAL A 14 26.90 -1.97 -9.77
CA VAL A 14 25.63 -1.41 -9.33
C VAL A 14 25.25 -0.22 -10.22
N PHE A 15 23.96 0.05 -10.35
CA PHE A 15 23.44 1.19 -11.10
C PHE A 15 22.35 1.89 -10.29
N SER A 16 22.15 3.18 -10.53
CA SER A 16 21.09 3.94 -9.87
C SER A 16 19.91 4.14 -10.79
N TYR A 17 18.70 4.06 -10.22
CA TYR A 17 17.47 4.44 -10.88
C TYR A 17 16.53 5.05 -9.86
N ASN A 18 15.99 6.24 -10.14
CA ASN A 18 15.08 6.97 -9.25
C ASN A 18 15.55 7.04 -7.77
N LYS A 19 16.84 7.36 -7.57
CA LYS A 19 17.51 7.44 -6.25
C LYS A 19 17.68 6.11 -5.49
N GLU A 20 17.29 4.98 -6.08
CA GLU A 20 17.55 3.64 -5.53
C GLU A 20 18.81 3.04 -6.19
N ILE A 21 19.66 2.39 -5.39
CA ILE A 21 20.84 1.67 -5.88
C ILE A 21 20.46 0.21 -6.14
N LEU A 22 20.56 -0.23 -7.38
CA LEU A 22 20.22 -1.57 -7.83
C LEU A 22 21.49 -2.38 -8.14
N SER A 23 21.43 -3.66 -7.81
CA SER A 23 22.48 -4.64 -8.04
C SER A 23 21.89 -5.91 -8.67
N VAL A 24 22.74 -6.83 -9.12
CA VAL A 24 22.27 -8.14 -9.63
C VAL A 24 21.40 -8.90 -8.63
N LYS A 25 21.60 -8.69 -7.32
CA LYS A 25 20.81 -9.32 -6.25
C LYS A 25 19.44 -8.67 -6.05
N SER A 26 19.23 -7.44 -6.55
CA SER A 26 17.97 -6.71 -6.37
C SER A 26 16.78 -7.45 -7.02
N ILE A 27 17.02 -8.25 -8.06
CA ILE A 27 15.98 -9.09 -8.69
C ILE A 27 15.34 -10.09 -7.71
N ASN A 28 16.04 -10.45 -6.63
CA ASN A 28 15.49 -11.32 -5.60
C ASN A 28 14.35 -10.67 -4.80
N ALA A 29 14.11 -9.36 -4.97
CA ALA A 29 12.90 -8.74 -4.47
C ALA A 29 11.65 -9.43 -5.05
N PHE A 30 11.69 -10.04 -6.23
CA PHE A 30 10.58 -10.80 -6.80
C PHE A 30 10.41 -12.22 -6.24
N ASN A 31 11.26 -12.66 -5.31
CA ASN A 31 11.02 -13.88 -4.56
C ASN A 31 10.01 -13.60 -3.43
N ILE A 32 9.22 -14.60 -3.05
CA ILE A 32 8.36 -14.51 -1.87
C ILE A 32 9.25 -14.28 -0.64
N SER A 33 8.86 -13.30 0.17
CA SER A 33 9.59 -12.90 1.37
C SER A 33 8.66 -12.81 2.58
N SER A 34 9.24 -12.79 3.77
CA SER A 34 8.51 -12.47 4.99
C SER A 34 7.84 -11.09 4.88
N ARG A 35 6.69 -10.94 5.57
CA ARG A 35 5.89 -9.71 5.58
C ARG A 35 6.69 -8.45 5.96
N SER A 36 7.71 -8.59 6.82
CA SER A 36 8.55 -7.49 7.27
C SER A 36 9.39 -6.86 6.15
N ASN A 37 9.68 -7.59 5.08
CA ASN A 37 10.46 -7.11 3.94
C ASN A 37 9.60 -6.61 2.78
N ASN A 38 8.27 -6.76 2.84
CA ASN A 38 7.39 -6.48 1.71
C ASN A 38 7.42 -5.01 1.28
N ASP A 39 7.46 -4.06 2.21
CA ASP A 39 7.50 -2.63 1.88
C ASP A 39 8.77 -2.27 1.10
N LYS A 40 9.94 -2.66 1.63
CA LYS A 40 11.24 -2.49 0.96
C LYS A 40 11.28 -3.21 -0.39
N ASN A 41 10.82 -4.46 -0.44
CA ASN A 41 10.83 -5.26 -1.67
C ASN A 41 9.87 -4.70 -2.72
N ASN A 42 8.68 -4.21 -2.34
CA ASN A 42 7.77 -3.52 -3.26
C ASN A 42 8.44 -2.32 -3.91
N LYS A 43 9.07 -1.47 -3.09
CA LYS A 43 9.85 -0.34 -3.61
C LYS A 43 10.91 -0.83 -4.59
N THR A 44 11.72 -1.84 -4.24
CA THR A 44 12.73 -2.38 -5.16
C THR A 44 12.12 -2.93 -6.46
N ARG A 45 10.98 -3.64 -6.40
CA ARG A 45 10.25 -4.17 -7.57
C ARG A 45 9.82 -3.04 -8.51
N GLU A 46 9.21 -1.98 -7.96
CA GLU A 46 8.79 -0.81 -8.73
C GLU A 46 9.96 -0.13 -9.46
N HIS A 47 11.11 -0.02 -8.79
CA HIS A 47 12.31 0.57 -9.39
C HIS A 47 12.90 -0.31 -10.49
N ILE A 48 12.88 -1.63 -10.30
CA ILE A 48 13.33 -2.58 -11.34
C ILE A 48 12.42 -2.51 -12.56
N ILE A 49 11.10 -2.53 -12.38
CA ILE A 49 10.13 -2.44 -13.49
C ILE A 49 10.34 -1.14 -14.27
N GLY A 50 10.39 0.00 -13.58
CA GLY A 50 10.63 1.29 -14.24
C GLY A 50 11.97 1.35 -14.96
N ALA A 51 13.04 0.80 -14.37
CA ALA A 51 14.36 0.74 -15.00
C ALA A 51 14.38 -0.14 -16.25
N LEU A 52 13.65 -1.26 -16.25
CA LEU A 52 13.52 -2.13 -17.42
C LEU A 52 12.77 -1.44 -18.56
N ILE A 53 11.63 -0.81 -18.27
CA ILE A 53 10.83 -0.10 -19.27
C ILE A 53 11.63 1.06 -19.89
N ASN A 54 12.40 1.79 -19.08
CA ASN A 54 13.20 2.92 -19.53
C ASN A 54 14.59 2.54 -20.07
N ASN A 55 14.87 1.26 -20.32
CA ASN A 55 16.17 0.76 -20.79
C ASN A 55 17.36 1.28 -19.95
N LYS A 56 17.22 1.29 -18.62
CA LYS A 56 18.26 1.74 -17.67
C LYS A 56 19.02 0.59 -17.01
N VAL A 57 18.55 -0.65 -17.15
CA VAL A 57 19.28 -1.83 -16.66
C VAL A 57 20.46 -2.13 -17.60
N PRO A 58 21.70 -2.26 -17.10
CA PRO A 58 22.86 -2.55 -17.94
C PRO A 58 22.73 -3.87 -18.70
N GLU A 59 23.11 -3.89 -19.98
CA GLU A 59 22.94 -5.07 -20.85
C GLU A 59 23.62 -6.35 -20.31
N ASN A 60 24.75 -6.20 -19.62
CA ASN A 60 25.42 -7.37 -19.02
C ASN A 60 24.58 -8.06 -17.94
N TYR A 61 23.56 -7.42 -17.35
CA TYR A 61 22.66 -8.08 -16.40
C TYR A 61 21.82 -9.17 -17.08
N PHE A 62 21.51 -9.04 -18.37
CA PHE A 62 20.65 -9.99 -19.08
C PHE A 62 21.34 -11.31 -19.44
N VAL A 63 22.66 -11.44 -19.23
CA VAL A 63 23.31 -12.76 -19.24
C VAL A 63 22.83 -13.64 -18.08
N LEU A 64 22.21 -13.04 -17.06
CA LEU A 64 21.58 -13.75 -15.95
C LEU A 64 20.12 -14.04 -16.30
N GLY A 65 19.77 -15.32 -16.36
CA GLY A 65 18.44 -15.77 -16.81
C GLY A 65 17.26 -15.08 -16.09
N LYS A 66 17.36 -14.83 -14.77
CA LYS A 66 16.30 -14.12 -14.02
C LYS A 66 16.04 -12.70 -14.53
N TRP A 67 17.09 -11.97 -14.88
CA TRP A 67 16.97 -10.61 -15.40
C TRP A 67 16.44 -10.60 -16.83
N LEU A 68 16.87 -11.55 -17.68
CA LEU A 68 16.36 -11.69 -19.03
C LEU A 68 14.87 -12.06 -19.04
N ILE A 69 14.46 -13.03 -18.23
CA ILE A 69 13.06 -13.43 -18.08
C ILE A 69 12.22 -12.23 -17.61
N MET A 70 12.70 -11.48 -16.62
CA MET A 70 12.01 -10.28 -16.15
C MET A 70 11.88 -9.21 -17.24
N LYS A 71 12.95 -8.95 -18.02
CA LYS A 71 12.91 -8.02 -19.17
C LYS A 71 11.82 -8.42 -20.16
N ASN A 72 11.79 -9.68 -20.56
CA ASN A 72 10.83 -10.20 -21.53
C ASN A 72 9.40 -10.11 -21.01
N ASN A 73 9.17 -10.46 -19.74
CA ASN A 73 7.84 -10.42 -19.14
C ASN A 73 7.32 -8.98 -18.97
N VAL A 74 8.18 -8.04 -18.57
CA VAL A 74 7.82 -6.61 -18.51
C VAL A 74 7.50 -6.08 -19.90
N LEU A 75 8.29 -6.42 -20.92
CA LEU A 75 8.04 -6.02 -22.30
C LEU A 75 6.72 -6.60 -22.82
N ALA A 76 6.45 -7.87 -22.57
CA ALA A 76 5.19 -8.51 -22.94
C ALA A 76 3.99 -7.80 -22.29
N TYR A 77 4.10 -7.40 -21.02
CA TYR A 77 3.07 -6.61 -20.35
C TYR A 77 2.89 -5.24 -21.02
N VAL A 78 3.96 -4.51 -21.31
CA VAL A 78 3.89 -3.20 -21.98
C VAL A 78 3.22 -3.32 -23.35
N ASN A 79 3.60 -4.32 -24.14
CA ASN A 79 2.98 -4.61 -25.43
C ASN A 79 1.49 -4.93 -25.31
N SER A 80 1.05 -5.51 -24.18
CA SER A 80 -0.36 -5.82 -23.96
C SER A 80 -1.22 -4.59 -23.66
N LEU A 81 -0.63 -3.41 -23.38
CA LEU A 81 -1.38 -2.21 -23.01
C LEU A 81 -2.14 -1.60 -24.19
N THR A 82 -1.67 -1.81 -25.42
CA THR A 82 -2.25 -1.24 -26.63
C THR A 82 -2.24 -2.26 -27.77
N THR A 83 -3.15 -2.11 -28.72
CA THR A 83 -3.11 -2.80 -30.01
C THR A 83 -2.41 -1.98 -31.09
N GLU A 84 -2.20 -0.69 -30.83
CA GLU A 84 -1.57 0.24 -31.77
C GLU A 84 -0.04 0.12 -31.73
N PRO A 85 0.64 0.24 -32.87
CA PRO A 85 2.09 0.27 -32.90
C PRO A 85 2.62 1.52 -32.19
N TYR A 86 3.72 1.37 -31.45
CA TYR A 86 4.43 2.47 -30.81
C TYR A 86 5.93 2.38 -31.11
N ILE A 87 6.59 3.52 -31.20
CA ILE A 87 8.03 3.63 -31.53
C ILE A 87 8.91 3.78 -30.29
N LYS A 88 8.32 4.22 -29.17
CA LYS A 88 9.01 4.49 -27.91
C LYS A 88 8.07 4.29 -26.72
N VAL A 89 8.63 3.84 -25.61
CA VAL A 89 7.96 3.78 -24.31
C VAL A 89 8.72 4.62 -23.29
N GLU A 90 7.99 5.28 -22.40
CA GLU A 90 8.52 5.94 -21.20
C GLU A 90 7.71 5.51 -19.98
N CYS A 91 8.39 5.25 -18.87
CA CYS A 91 7.76 4.96 -17.57
C CYS A 91 8.13 6.02 -16.54
N ILE A 92 7.13 6.68 -15.98
CA ILE A 92 7.30 7.60 -14.86
C ILE A 92 6.84 6.89 -13.58
N ASN A 93 7.76 6.60 -12.67
CA ASN A 93 7.44 6.06 -11.36
C ASN A 93 6.65 7.11 -10.54
N LYS A 94 5.41 6.78 -10.19
CA LYS A 94 4.49 7.58 -9.39
C LYS A 94 4.28 6.94 -8.02
N ALA A 95 5.36 6.66 -7.30
CA ALA A 95 5.26 6.13 -5.96
C ALA A 95 4.70 7.16 -4.95
N GLY A 96 4.19 6.67 -3.83
CA GLY A 96 3.83 7.47 -2.66
C GLY A 96 2.37 7.91 -2.58
N ARG A 97 1.96 8.36 -1.39
CA ARG A 97 0.55 8.54 -1.00
C ARG A 97 -0.20 9.67 -1.69
N GLY A 98 0.49 10.48 -2.50
CA GLY A 98 -0.11 11.55 -3.30
C GLY A 98 -0.60 11.08 -4.67
N ASN A 99 -0.20 9.87 -5.10
CA ASN A 99 -0.64 9.26 -6.35
C ASN A 99 -1.48 8.01 -6.03
N ASN A 100 -2.38 7.66 -6.94
CA ASN A 100 -3.24 6.49 -6.80
C ASN A 100 -2.75 5.29 -7.63
N TYR A 101 -1.60 5.38 -8.29
CA TYR A 101 -1.05 4.37 -9.20
C TYR A 101 0.47 4.43 -9.16
N ASP A 102 1.16 3.31 -9.40
CA ASP A 102 2.62 3.21 -9.27
C ASP A 102 3.40 3.69 -10.50
N PHE A 103 2.82 3.60 -11.69
CA PHE A 103 3.46 4.01 -12.94
C PHE A 103 2.53 4.80 -13.85
N LEU A 104 3.03 5.89 -14.43
CA LEU A 104 2.46 6.46 -15.65
C LEU A 104 3.30 5.96 -16.83
N ILE A 105 2.74 5.07 -17.65
CA ILE A 105 3.40 4.55 -18.84
C ILE A 105 2.90 5.34 -20.05
N LYS A 106 3.83 5.90 -20.83
CA LYS A 106 3.55 6.61 -22.07
C LYS A 106 4.04 5.78 -23.25
N LEU A 107 3.14 5.49 -24.19
CA LEU A 107 3.45 4.82 -25.45
C LEU A 107 3.34 5.83 -26.58
N TYR A 108 4.45 6.09 -27.26
CA TYR A 108 4.56 7.10 -28.31
C TYR A 108 4.28 6.48 -29.67
N ASN A 109 3.19 6.89 -30.31
CA ASN A 109 2.82 6.43 -31.65
C ASN A 109 3.61 7.21 -32.72
N THR A 110 3.87 8.49 -32.44
CA THR A 110 4.80 9.35 -33.19
C THR A 110 5.71 10.10 -32.21
N LEU A 111 6.59 10.98 -32.70
CA LEU A 111 7.49 11.76 -31.83
C LEU A 111 6.73 12.65 -30.83
N ASP A 112 5.54 13.14 -31.20
CA ASP A 112 4.77 14.13 -30.40
C ASP A 112 3.41 13.62 -29.91
N THR A 113 3.01 12.39 -30.27
CA THR A 113 1.72 11.81 -29.84
C THR A 113 1.93 10.56 -29.01
N TRP A 114 1.24 10.48 -27.88
CA TRP A 114 1.32 9.33 -26.99
C TRP A 114 -0.01 8.98 -26.33
N GLN A 115 -0.14 7.70 -25.96
CA GLN A 115 -1.19 7.19 -25.08
C GLN A 115 -0.65 7.08 -23.66
N GLU A 116 -1.46 7.39 -22.66
CA GLU A 116 -1.10 7.31 -21.25
C GLU A 116 -1.87 6.21 -20.52
N TYR A 117 -1.12 5.40 -19.77
CA TYR A 117 -1.66 4.30 -18.98
C TYR A 117 -1.27 4.47 -17.51
N LYS A 118 -2.27 4.57 -16.64
CA LYS A 118 -2.08 4.57 -15.17
C LYS A 118 -2.03 3.12 -14.70
N VAL A 119 -0.86 2.68 -14.27
CA VAL A 119 -0.61 1.28 -13.89
C VAL A 119 -0.35 1.16 -12.40
N GLU A 120 -1.09 0.27 -11.73
CA GLU A 120 -0.90 -0.12 -10.33
C GLU A 120 -0.28 -1.52 -10.27
N PHE A 121 0.79 -1.69 -9.51
CA PHE A 121 1.49 -2.95 -9.37
C PHE A 121 1.06 -3.72 -8.13
N LYS A 122 0.74 -5.01 -8.28
CA LYS A 122 0.48 -5.91 -7.15
C LYS A 122 1.35 -7.16 -7.27
N PHE A 123 2.10 -7.45 -6.21
CA PHE A 123 2.99 -8.60 -6.14
C PHE A 123 2.33 -9.80 -5.46
N ASN A 124 2.61 -10.99 -6.00
CA ASN A 124 2.17 -12.29 -5.52
C ASN A 124 0.65 -12.45 -5.50
N VAL A 125 0.00 -12.03 -6.59
CA VAL A 125 -1.44 -12.15 -6.82
C VAL A 125 -1.70 -12.48 -8.29
N SER A 126 -2.69 -13.34 -8.54
CA SER A 126 -3.13 -13.68 -9.91
C SER A 126 -4.35 -12.88 -10.35
N SER A 127 -5.12 -12.38 -9.39
CA SER A 127 -6.27 -11.49 -9.57
C SER A 127 -6.27 -10.40 -8.50
N LEU A 128 -6.93 -9.26 -8.76
CA LEU A 128 -7.08 -8.21 -7.76
C LEU A 128 -7.87 -8.70 -6.53
N ASP A 129 -8.78 -9.64 -6.71
CA ASP A 129 -9.62 -10.20 -5.64
C ASP A 129 -8.78 -10.99 -4.60
N GLU A 130 -7.57 -11.43 -4.97
CA GLU A 130 -6.58 -12.04 -4.05
C GLU A 130 -5.73 -11.00 -3.32
N ALA A 131 -5.76 -9.74 -3.74
CA ALA A 131 -4.94 -8.71 -3.12
C ALA A 131 -5.42 -8.46 -1.69
N PRO A 132 -4.50 -8.40 -0.70
CA PRO A 132 -4.89 -8.13 0.69
C PRO A 132 -5.54 -6.75 0.88
N GLN A 133 -5.34 -5.87 -0.10
CA GLN A 133 -5.86 -4.52 -0.16
C GLN A 133 -5.66 -3.97 -1.58
N PHE A 134 -6.69 -3.35 -2.15
CA PHE A 134 -6.56 -2.56 -3.38
C PHE A 134 -6.54 -1.05 -3.12
N VAL A 135 -7.15 -0.56 -2.04
CA VAL A 135 -7.13 0.87 -1.68
C VAL A 135 -7.19 1.10 -0.17
N SER A 136 -6.66 2.25 0.28
CA SER A 136 -6.59 2.61 1.69
C SER A 136 -6.90 4.08 1.98
N PRO A 137 -8.18 4.48 1.95
CA PRO A 137 -8.59 5.84 2.28
C PRO A 137 -8.08 6.25 3.67
N MET A 138 -7.50 7.45 3.73
CA MET A 138 -7.17 8.13 4.98
C MET A 138 -8.39 8.92 5.46
N LYS A 139 -8.44 9.27 6.75
CA LYS A 139 -9.57 10.04 7.34
C LYS A 139 -10.91 9.29 7.18
N PRO A 140 -11.04 8.08 7.74
CA PRO A 140 -12.20 7.21 7.54
C PRO A 140 -13.52 7.91 7.88
N SER A 141 -13.53 8.82 8.86
CA SER A 141 -14.74 9.54 9.27
C SER A 141 -15.40 10.39 8.20
N ARG A 142 -14.70 10.71 7.10
CA ARG A 142 -15.32 11.35 5.93
C ARG A 142 -16.38 10.48 5.26
N TYR A 143 -16.34 9.18 5.50
CA TYR A 143 -17.22 8.19 4.89
C TYR A 143 -18.12 7.52 5.93
N LEU A 144 -18.25 8.12 7.12
CA LEU A 144 -19.02 7.57 8.22
C LEU A 144 -20.02 8.62 8.71
N SER A 145 -21.12 8.16 9.30
CA SER A 145 -22.13 9.06 9.90
C SER A 145 -21.61 9.86 11.10
N ASN A 146 -20.53 9.40 11.73
CA ASN A 146 -19.93 9.96 12.93
C ASN A 146 -18.39 10.02 12.79
N SER A 147 -17.72 10.83 13.61
CA SER A 147 -16.26 10.92 13.64
C SER A 147 -15.65 9.87 14.57
N TYR A 148 -14.96 8.87 13.99
CA TYR A 148 -14.22 7.87 14.77
C TYR A 148 -13.06 8.50 15.55
N GLU A 149 -12.38 9.49 14.98
CA GLU A 149 -11.26 10.15 15.65
C GLU A 149 -11.73 10.91 16.90
N GLU A 150 -12.82 11.66 16.80
CA GLU A 150 -13.41 12.35 17.95
C GLU A 150 -13.95 11.37 18.99
N PHE A 151 -14.66 10.32 18.52
CA PHE A 151 -15.15 9.25 19.38
C PHE A 151 -14.01 8.59 20.17
N TYR A 152 -12.90 8.27 19.51
CA TYR A 152 -11.75 7.65 20.15
C TYR A 152 -11.09 8.60 21.15
N TYR A 153 -10.86 9.85 20.75
CA TYR A 153 -10.25 10.87 21.59
C TYR A 153 -11.00 11.05 22.91
N SER A 154 -12.31 11.23 22.86
CA SER A 154 -13.13 11.52 24.04
C SER A 154 -13.28 10.32 24.97
N ASN A 155 -13.40 9.11 24.41
CA ASN A 155 -13.83 7.92 25.17
C ASN A 155 -12.71 6.94 25.56
N TYR A 156 -11.57 6.96 24.85
CA TYR A 156 -10.51 5.94 25.02
C TYR A 156 -9.12 6.53 25.14
N LEU A 157 -8.79 7.62 24.45
CA LEU A 157 -7.48 8.25 24.59
C LEU A 157 -7.25 8.72 26.03
N THR A 158 -8.29 9.28 26.67
CA THR A 158 -8.27 9.69 28.08
C THR A 158 -7.90 8.54 29.04
N LYS A 159 -8.29 7.31 28.72
CA LYS A 159 -7.95 6.11 29.53
C LYS A 159 -6.48 5.76 29.39
N LEU A 160 -5.91 5.86 28.19
CA LEU A 160 -4.48 5.65 27.95
C LEU A 160 -3.63 6.77 28.59
N ALA A 161 -4.08 8.01 28.47
CA ALA A 161 -3.43 9.17 29.08
C ALA A 161 -3.30 8.99 30.60
N LYS A 162 -4.41 8.62 31.27
CA LYS A 162 -4.42 8.33 32.71
C LYS A 162 -3.49 7.18 33.11
N LEU A 163 -3.50 6.08 32.34
CA LEU A 163 -2.67 4.90 32.65
C LEU A 163 -1.17 5.22 32.68
N ALA A 164 -0.70 6.02 31.73
CA ALA A 164 0.73 6.33 31.58
C ALA A 164 1.11 7.73 32.06
N ASN A 165 0.21 8.42 32.76
CA ASN A 165 0.37 9.82 33.17
C ASN A 165 0.84 10.74 32.01
N LEU A 166 0.25 10.56 30.84
CA LEU A 166 0.57 11.33 29.63
C LEU A 166 -0.39 12.51 29.49
N THR A 167 0.15 13.63 28.99
CA THR A 167 -0.67 14.80 28.65
C THR A 167 -1.51 14.51 27.40
N MET A 168 -2.80 14.85 27.46
CA MET A 168 -3.68 14.84 26.30
C MET A 168 -3.32 16.02 25.38
N PRO A 169 -3.16 15.83 24.05
CA PRO A 169 -3.16 16.96 23.13
C PRO A 169 -4.53 17.64 23.12
N SER A 170 -4.63 18.90 22.69
CA SER A 170 -5.95 19.50 22.43
C SER A 170 -6.66 18.75 21.30
N ILE A 171 -8.00 18.79 21.29
CA ILE A 171 -8.80 18.12 20.26
C ILE A 171 -8.46 18.64 18.86
N GLU A 172 -8.26 19.94 18.71
CA GLU A 172 -7.90 20.59 17.45
C GLU A 172 -6.57 20.07 16.90
N GLU A 173 -5.54 20.03 17.76
CA GLU A 173 -4.21 19.56 17.39
C GLU A 173 -4.21 18.05 17.10
N TYR A 174 -5.00 17.29 17.85
CA TYR A 174 -5.20 15.86 17.63
C TYR A 174 -5.80 15.59 16.24
N LEU A 175 -6.97 16.16 15.93
CA LEU A 175 -7.66 15.94 14.66
C LEU A 175 -6.83 16.42 13.45
N LYS A 176 -6.05 17.48 13.63
CA LYS A 176 -5.14 18.00 12.60
C LYS A 176 -4.05 16.99 12.22
N GLN A 177 -3.54 16.21 13.18
CA GLN A 177 -2.32 15.41 12.97
C GLN A 177 -2.53 13.90 12.95
N ILE A 178 -3.62 13.39 13.54
CA ILE A 178 -3.78 11.97 13.85
C ILE A 178 -3.75 11.06 12.62
N HIS A 179 -4.05 11.59 11.43
CA HIS A 179 -4.05 10.86 10.16
C HIS A 179 -2.65 10.77 9.50
N SER A 180 -1.58 10.77 10.28
CA SER A 180 -0.20 10.65 9.80
C SER A 180 0.52 9.47 10.46
N ASN A 181 1.67 9.05 9.91
CA ASN A 181 2.42 7.92 10.50
C ASN A 181 3.06 8.27 11.85
N LYS A 182 3.37 9.56 12.04
CA LYS A 182 4.13 10.06 13.20
C LYS A 182 3.53 11.41 13.66
N PRO A 183 2.27 11.43 14.12
CA PRO A 183 1.65 12.64 14.66
C PRO A 183 2.50 13.19 15.80
N LYS A 184 2.94 14.45 15.70
CA LYS A 184 3.84 15.05 16.71
C LYS A 184 3.15 15.10 18.07
N CYS A 185 1.86 15.42 18.08
CA CYS A 185 1.03 15.48 19.28
C CYS A 185 0.89 14.13 20.01
N MET A 186 1.13 13.00 19.33
CA MET A 186 1.07 11.65 19.91
C MET A 186 2.45 10.98 20.03
N LYS A 187 3.54 11.74 19.91
CA LYS A 187 4.91 11.19 19.90
C LYS A 187 5.20 10.33 21.13
N GLN A 188 4.88 10.83 22.34
CA GLN A 188 5.12 10.10 23.59
C GLN A 188 4.30 8.80 23.67
N TYR A 189 3.02 8.85 23.30
CA TYR A 189 2.15 7.67 23.20
C TYR A 189 2.74 6.62 22.25
N GLN A 190 3.23 7.05 21.09
CA GLN A 190 3.83 6.16 20.08
C GLN A 190 5.16 5.55 20.54
N GLU A 191 6.00 6.33 21.21
CA GLU A 191 7.25 5.82 21.79
C GLU A 191 6.96 4.77 22.86
N LEU A 192 6.02 5.04 23.78
CA LEU A 192 5.64 4.11 24.83
C LEU A 192 5.03 2.82 24.27
N TYR A 193 4.13 2.94 23.29
CA TYR A 193 3.54 1.80 22.59
C TYR A 193 4.62 0.90 21.95
N TYR A 194 5.61 1.49 21.28
CA TYR A 194 6.68 0.74 20.64
C TYR A 194 7.67 0.12 21.63
N LYS A 195 7.82 0.66 22.84
CA LYS A 195 8.61 0.04 23.91
C LYS A 195 7.95 -1.22 24.47
N GLY A 196 6.62 -1.32 24.42
CA GLY A 196 5.86 -2.50 24.87
C GLY A 196 5.61 -3.56 23.80
N CYS A 197 5.84 -3.25 22.53
CA CYS A 197 5.58 -4.15 21.41
C CYS A 197 6.79 -5.07 21.13
N SER A 198 6.67 -6.38 21.38
CA SER A 198 7.77 -7.35 21.19
C SER A 198 8.33 -7.44 19.77
N LYS A 199 7.57 -7.03 18.75
CA LYS A 199 8.01 -6.99 17.34
C LYS A 199 8.71 -5.68 16.96
N SER A 200 8.72 -4.71 17.86
CA SER A 200 9.37 -3.43 17.66
C SER A 200 10.85 -3.55 17.98
N SER A 201 11.70 -2.90 17.18
CA SER A 201 13.12 -2.74 17.51
C SER A 201 13.36 -1.87 18.76
N LYS A 202 12.31 -1.25 19.32
CA LYS A 202 12.34 -0.44 20.53
C LYS A 202 11.88 -1.19 21.78
N PHE A 203 11.54 -2.48 21.67
CA PHE A 203 11.04 -3.27 22.78
C PHE A 203 12.02 -3.27 23.95
N THR A 204 11.53 -3.02 25.17
CA THR A 204 12.41 -2.97 26.36
C THR A 204 12.23 -4.15 27.31
N GLY A 205 11.14 -4.91 27.22
CA GLY A 205 10.81 -5.97 28.17
C GLY A 205 10.20 -5.50 29.50
N GLU A 206 10.08 -4.19 29.72
CA GLU A 206 9.54 -3.61 30.95
C GLU A 206 8.03 -3.84 31.07
N GLN A 207 7.57 -4.28 32.24
CA GLN A 207 6.17 -4.64 32.47
C GLN A 207 5.23 -3.45 32.27
N GLU A 208 5.63 -2.25 32.65
CA GLU A 208 4.84 -1.02 32.46
C GLU A 208 4.59 -0.72 30.98
N HIS A 209 5.62 -0.86 30.13
CA HIS A 209 5.47 -0.67 28.69
C HIS A 209 4.59 -1.74 28.05
N ILE A 210 4.75 -2.99 28.49
CA ILE A 210 3.92 -4.12 28.04
C ILE A 210 2.45 -3.88 28.42
N ASN A 211 2.19 -3.42 29.65
CA ASN A 211 0.85 -3.08 30.13
C ASN A 211 0.21 -1.98 29.28
N PHE A 212 0.96 -0.90 28.99
CA PHE A 212 0.48 0.17 28.11
C PHE A 212 0.15 -0.34 26.71
N TYR A 213 1.04 -1.13 26.10
CA TYR A 213 0.83 -1.73 24.77
C TYR A 213 -0.42 -2.62 24.74
N ASN A 214 -0.60 -3.49 25.74
CA ASN A 214 -1.75 -4.38 25.84
C ASN A 214 -3.04 -3.59 26.03
N LYS A 215 -3.02 -2.55 26.89
CA LYS A 215 -4.18 -1.70 27.11
C LYS A 215 -4.58 -0.92 25.86
N ALA A 216 -3.60 -0.39 25.10
CA ALA A 216 -3.87 0.28 23.83
C ALA A 216 -4.56 -0.66 22.83
N LYS A 217 -4.06 -1.89 22.71
CA LYS A 217 -4.68 -2.91 21.85
C LYS A 217 -6.11 -3.24 22.27
N GLU A 218 -6.33 -3.46 23.56
CA GLU A 218 -7.66 -3.74 24.13
C GLU A 218 -8.64 -2.59 23.85
N LEU A 219 -8.28 -1.35 24.22
CA LEU A 219 -9.13 -0.18 24.04
C LEU A 219 -9.40 0.12 22.56
N SER A 220 -8.41 -0.08 21.69
CA SER A 220 -8.59 0.02 20.25
C SER A 220 -9.67 -0.95 19.76
N ASN A 221 -9.59 -2.23 20.13
CA ASN A 221 -10.57 -3.23 19.70
C ASN A 221 -11.98 -2.88 20.20
N ILE A 222 -12.12 -2.54 21.49
CA ILE A 222 -13.41 -2.13 22.07
C ILE A 222 -13.97 -0.91 21.33
N SER A 223 -13.13 0.11 21.10
CA SER A 223 -13.56 1.33 20.43
C SER A 223 -14.03 1.08 18.99
N LEU A 224 -13.35 0.21 18.23
CA LEU A 224 -13.71 -0.10 16.86
C LEU A 224 -15.06 -0.83 16.81
N THR A 225 -15.25 -1.85 17.65
CA THR A 225 -16.51 -2.58 17.74
C THR A 225 -17.66 -1.66 18.16
N GLN A 226 -17.47 -0.89 19.24
CA GLN A 226 -18.51 0.03 19.73
C GLN A 226 -18.83 1.12 18.73
N PHE A 227 -17.83 1.66 18.03
CA PHE A 227 -18.06 2.69 17.03
C PHE A 227 -18.85 2.15 15.83
N ILE A 228 -18.50 0.98 15.29
CA ILE A 228 -19.20 0.41 14.13
C ILE A 228 -20.65 0.04 14.47
N ASN A 229 -20.91 -0.46 15.68
CA ASN A 229 -22.28 -0.66 16.15
C ASN A 229 -23.13 0.61 16.05
N ASN A 230 -22.52 1.77 16.33
CA ASN A 230 -23.21 3.06 16.47
C ASN A 230 -22.94 4.04 15.31
N SER A 231 -22.40 3.58 14.19
CA SER A 231 -22.18 4.42 13.00
C SER A 231 -22.59 3.69 11.74
N GLU A 232 -22.96 4.47 10.73
CA GLU A 232 -23.26 3.99 9.39
C GLU A 232 -22.14 4.35 8.43
N LEU A 233 -21.90 3.49 7.45
CA LEU A 233 -21.05 3.81 6.31
C LEU A 233 -21.83 4.67 5.32
N ASN A 234 -21.28 5.83 4.97
CA ASN A 234 -21.78 6.61 3.85
C ASN A 234 -21.29 5.99 2.53
N SER A 235 -22.03 4.98 2.05
CA SER A 235 -21.70 4.20 0.86
C SER A 235 -21.63 5.06 -0.41
N ALA A 236 -22.42 6.13 -0.50
CA ALA A 236 -22.39 7.06 -1.63
C ALA A 236 -21.06 7.82 -1.71
N MET A 237 -20.62 8.43 -0.59
CA MET A 237 -19.32 9.12 -0.55
C MET A 237 -18.14 8.16 -0.76
N LEU A 238 -18.23 6.94 -0.23
CA LEU A 238 -17.18 5.95 -0.45
C LEU A 238 -17.16 5.48 -1.91
N THR A 239 -18.33 5.26 -2.53
CA THR A 239 -18.46 4.92 -3.96
C THR A 239 -17.82 5.99 -4.84
N GLU A 240 -18.13 7.26 -4.59
CA GLU A 240 -17.53 8.38 -5.33
C GLU A 240 -16.00 8.38 -5.23
N TYR A 241 -15.48 8.16 -4.02
CA TYR A 241 -14.05 8.03 -3.80
C TYR A 241 -13.45 6.84 -4.55
N LEU A 242 -14.10 5.67 -4.53
CA LEU A 242 -13.61 4.47 -5.21
C LEU A 242 -13.59 4.68 -6.72
N LEU A 243 -14.68 5.15 -7.32
CA LEU A 243 -14.76 5.45 -8.74
C LEU A 243 -13.69 6.45 -9.17
N THR A 244 -13.54 7.56 -8.44
CA THR A 244 -12.54 8.60 -8.77
C THR A 244 -11.12 8.11 -8.58
N SER A 245 -10.84 7.45 -7.45
CA SER A 245 -9.49 7.02 -7.09
C SER A 245 -9.02 5.83 -7.92
N GLN A 246 -9.92 5.00 -8.45
CA GLN A 246 -9.62 3.82 -9.28
C GLN A 246 -9.83 4.05 -10.79
N ALA A 247 -10.32 5.23 -11.20
CA ALA A 247 -10.58 5.56 -12.59
C ALA A 247 -9.37 5.32 -13.50
N ASN A 248 -9.62 4.62 -14.62
CA ASN A 248 -8.67 4.33 -15.69
C ASN A 248 -7.38 3.62 -15.23
N LYS A 249 -7.41 2.93 -14.09
CA LYS A 249 -6.28 2.11 -13.65
C LYS A 249 -6.26 0.76 -14.36
N ILE A 250 -5.05 0.36 -14.71
CA ILE A 250 -4.74 -0.98 -15.18
C ILE A 250 -3.84 -1.63 -14.12
N TYR A 251 -4.19 -2.84 -13.69
CA TYR A 251 -3.40 -3.56 -12.71
C TYR A 251 -2.35 -4.43 -13.41
N MET A 252 -1.10 -4.25 -13.00
CA MET A 252 0.04 -5.11 -13.31
C MET A 252 0.20 -6.11 -12.15
N LEU A 253 -0.39 -7.29 -12.31
CA LEU A 253 -0.32 -8.34 -11.30
C LEU A 253 0.87 -9.24 -11.58
N TYR A 254 1.65 -9.57 -10.56
CA TYR A 254 2.78 -10.49 -10.71
C TYR A 254 2.61 -11.73 -9.86
N THR A 255 2.61 -12.89 -10.48
CA THR A 255 2.64 -14.19 -9.80
C THR A 255 3.33 -15.23 -10.67
N ASN A 256 3.94 -16.25 -10.06
CA ASN A 256 4.57 -17.38 -10.77
C ASN A 256 5.50 -16.95 -11.92
N ASN A 257 6.30 -15.90 -11.72
CA ASN A 257 7.20 -15.32 -12.72
C ASN A 257 6.51 -14.85 -14.01
N SER A 258 5.28 -14.35 -13.92
CA SER A 258 4.54 -13.79 -15.05
C SER A 258 3.80 -12.52 -14.63
N PHE A 259 3.57 -11.61 -15.59
CA PHE A 259 2.70 -10.45 -15.39
C PHE A 259 1.35 -10.68 -16.05
N ILE A 260 0.29 -10.36 -15.32
CA ILE A 260 -1.10 -10.44 -15.78
C ILE A 260 -1.65 -9.01 -15.80
N LYS A 261 -2.24 -8.62 -16.93
CA LYS A 261 -2.98 -7.37 -17.08
C LYS A 261 -4.42 -7.58 -16.62
N GLN A 262 -4.87 -6.80 -15.66
CA GLN A 262 -6.27 -6.78 -15.25
C GLN A 262 -6.84 -5.37 -15.34
N ILE A 263 -8.02 -5.24 -15.95
CA ILE A 263 -8.86 -4.04 -15.94
C ILE A 263 -10.10 -4.40 -15.13
N VAL A 264 -10.45 -3.55 -14.16
CA VAL A 264 -11.57 -3.81 -13.25
C VAL A 264 -12.82 -3.14 -13.77
N ASN A 265 -13.96 -3.81 -13.63
CA ASN A 265 -15.27 -3.24 -13.97
C ASN A 265 -15.60 -2.10 -12.99
N SER A 266 -15.99 -0.93 -13.50
CA SER A 266 -16.40 0.19 -12.65
C SER A 266 -17.60 -0.13 -11.75
N ASP A 267 -18.47 -1.06 -12.17
CA ASP A 267 -19.59 -1.53 -11.33
C ASP A 267 -19.11 -2.28 -10.08
N ASP A 268 -17.87 -2.79 -10.06
CA ASP A 268 -17.25 -3.36 -8.85
C ASP A 268 -17.09 -2.29 -7.76
N TYR A 269 -16.98 -1.01 -8.12
CA TYR A 269 -16.75 0.08 -7.17
C TYR A 269 -18.01 0.79 -6.70
N THR A 270 -19.18 0.45 -7.25
CA THR A 270 -20.47 1.05 -6.88
C THR A 270 -21.10 0.24 -5.76
N LEU A 271 -21.11 0.75 -4.54
CA LEU A 271 -21.63 0.04 -3.37
C LEU A 271 -23.14 0.20 -3.26
N ILE A 272 -23.89 -0.91 -3.27
CA ILE A 272 -25.36 -0.92 -3.26
C ILE A 272 -25.95 -1.45 -1.96
N ASP A 273 -25.20 -2.24 -1.19
CA ASP A 273 -25.63 -2.77 0.12
C ASP A 273 -24.47 -2.74 1.11
N VAL A 274 -24.79 -2.62 2.40
CA VAL A 274 -23.82 -2.52 3.51
C VAL A 274 -24.31 -3.29 4.72
N ILE A 275 -23.50 -4.23 5.19
CA ILE A 275 -23.72 -5.01 6.40
C ILE A 275 -22.60 -4.71 7.39
N LYS A 276 -22.96 -4.37 8.63
CA LYS A 276 -21.99 -4.17 9.71
C LYS A 276 -21.44 -5.52 10.20
N GLN A 277 -20.13 -5.60 10.40
CA GLN A 277 -19.47 -6.70 11.12
C GLN A 277 -18.54 -6.13 12.21
N PRO A 278 -19.13 -5.60 13.30
CA PRO A 278 -18.40 -4.93 14.39
C PRO A 278 -17.34 -5.80 15.07
N GLU A 279 -17.59 -7.11 15.14
CA GLU A 279 -16.69 -8.13 15.70
C GLU A 279 -15.42 -8.34 14.87
N LYS A 280 -15.46 -7.93 13.59
CA LYS A 280 -14.32 -7.92 12.66
C LYS A 280 -13.85 -6.51 12.31
N PHE A 281 -14.38 -5.50 13.01
CA PHE A 281 -14.07 -4.09 12.81
C PHE A 281 -14.33 -3.57 11.37
N LYS A 282 -15.29 -4.14 10.65
CA LYS A 282 -15.51 -3.81 9.24
C LYS A 282 -16.98 -3.61 8.87
N TYR A 283 -17.18 -3.00 7.71
CA TYR A 283 -18.42 -3.06 6.94
C TYR A 283 -18.20 -3.99 5.75
N GLU A 284 -19.10 -4.93 5.52
CA GLU A 284 -19.12 -5.80 4.33
C GLU A 284 -20.14 -5.20 3.35
N CYS A 285 -19.64 -4.76 2.19
CA CYS A 285 -20.46 -4.12 1.18
C CYS A 285 -20.69 -5.09 0.01
N VAL A 286 -21.81 -4.93 -0.69
CA VAL A 286 -22.05 -5.58 -1.98
C VAL A 286 -21.98 -4.51 -3.07
N SER A 287 -21.22 -4.78 -4.13
CA SER A 287 -21.14 -3.90 -5.29
C SER A 287 -22.31 -4.12 -6.24
N LYS A 288 -22.50 -3.20 -7.19
CA LYS A 288 -23.48 -3.33 -8.27
C LYS A 288 -23.25 -4.57 -9.14
N SER A 289 -22.01 -5.00 -9.30
CA SER A 289 -21.65 -6.26 -9.98
C SER A 289 -21.86 -7.52 -9.12
N GLY A 290 -22.28 -7.38 -7.86
CA GLY A 290 -22.48 -8.48 -6.92
C GLY A 290 -21.21 -8.92 -6.16
N LYS A 291 -20.08 -8.21 -6.31
CA LYS A 291 -18.87 -8.50 -5.55
C LYS A 291 -19.00 -8.08 -4.09
N LYS A 292 -18.38 -8.85 -3.21
CA LYS A 292 -18.25 -8.50 -1.79
C LYS A 292 -16.99 -7.68 -1.58
N ILE A 293 -17.12 -6.54 -0.92
CA ILE A 293 -16.02 -5.63 -0.58
C ILE A 293 -15.96 -5.45 0.92
N SER A 294 -14.78 -5.70 1.50
CA SER A 294 -14.54 -5.56 2.92
C SER A 294 -13.91 -4.21 3.24
N VAL A 295 -14.63 -3.35 3.97
CA VAL A 295 -14.17 -2.03 4.42
C VAL A 295 -13.78 -2.10 5.90
N LEU A 296 -12.52 -2.44 6.17
CA LEU A 296 -11.97 -2.60 7.53
C LEU A 296 -11.55 -1.26 8.12
N LEU A 297 -12.13 -0.85 9.25
CA LEU A 297 -11.65 0.29 10.05
C LEU A 297 -10.50 -0.16 10.95
N ARG A 298 -9.36 0.53 10.86
CA ARG A 298 -8.18 0.17 11.65
C ARG A 298 -7.26 1.35 11.92
N TRP A 299 -6.43 1.19 12.95
CA TRP A 299 -5.24 2.00 13.15
C TRP A 299 -4.08 1.41 12.36
N LYS A 300 -3.47 2.18 11.45
CA LYS A 300 -2.29 1.72 10.70
C LYS A 300 -1.05 1.63 11.58
N ASN A 301 -0.90 2.53 12.56
CA ASN A 301 0.27 2.60 13.42
C ASN A 301 -0.12 2.57 14.90
N GLY A 302 -0.18 1.35 15.44
CA GLY A 302 -0.20 1.11 16.88
C GLY A 302 -1.57 1.20 17.55
N ASN A 303 -2.59 0.47 17.07
CA ASN A 303 -3.84 0.17 17.80
C ASN A 303 -4.31 1.28 18.76
N GLY A 304 -4.88 2.36 18.22
CA GLY A 304 -5.37 3.48 19.02
C GLY A 304 -4.39 4.64 19.21
N ILE A 305 -3.19 4.56 18.61
CA ILE A 305 -2.14 5.57 18.80
C ILE A 305 -2.04 6.53 17.61
N ALA A 306 -1.97 6.01 16.38
CA ALA A 306 -1.82 6.85 15.20
C ALA A 306 -2.41 6.23 13.94
N PHE A 307 -2.91 7.12 13.09
CA PHE A 307 -3.30 6.85 11.71
C PHE A 307 -4.53 5.94 11.55
N PRO A 308 -5.72 6.40 11.95
CA PRO A 308 -6.97 5.72 11.61
C PRO A 308 -7.18 5.81 10.09
N ALA A 309 -7.57 4.69 9.50
CA ALA A 309 -7.74 4.54 8.07
C ALA A 309 -8.69 3.38 7.77
N PHE A 310 -9.21 3.36 6.54
CA PHE A 310 -9.79 2.16 5.99
C PHE A 310 -8.73 1.31 5.29
N GLN A 311 -8.93 0.00 5.39
CA GLN A 311 -8.34 -0.98 4.50
C GLN A 311 -9.47 -1.64 3.70
N ILE A 312 -9.43 -1.47 2.39
CA ILE A 312 -10.44 -2.00 1.48
C ILE A 312 -9.83 -3.10 0.62
N SER A 313 -10.45 -4.28 0.69
CA SER A 313 -10.11 -5.50 -0.02
C SER A 313 -11.38 -6.09 -0.62
#